data_AF-A0A2G5BCY8-F1
#
_entry.id   AF-A0A2G5BCY8-F1
#
_cell.length_a   1.000
_cell.length_b   1.000
_cell.length_c   1.000
_cell.angle_alpha   90.00
_cell.angle_beta   90.00
_cell.angle_gamma   90.00
#
_symmetry.space_group_name_H-M   'P 1'
#
loop_
_entity.id
_entity.type
_entity.pdbx_description
1 polymer ?
#
loop_
_entity_poly.entity_id
_entity_poly.type
_entity_poly.pdbx_seq_one_letter_code
_entity_poly.pdbx_strand_id
1 'polypeptide(L)'
;MVEDHIMKLLYDVDTNEIDHLIERYKRENQASISKNRTKQQREDKLQRIISDQESIKRQQQREEYLKQLEDEKREKEQAKNSLINELATSDKDAKDIVKTKMVQLKKSSLSNRSASRKVQLDIESLLGNIDDGFGDDDMDESEVDNGPFDPSESPYKAMETELRDKYDDPNPAFRQGTLTAAGVTREMHQRYMIEGAMAGLFVPPATEEHKPEQ
;
A
#
# COMPACT_ATOMS: atom_id res chain seq x y z
N MET A 1 -44.29 -17.74 -15.08
CA MET A 1 -44.39 -17.53 -16.55
C MET A 1 -43.06 -17.69 -17.26
N VAL A 2 -42.01 -16.90 -16.99
CA VAL A 2 -40.67 -17.12 -17.63
C VAL A 2 -40.05 -18.44 -17.18
N GLU A 3 -40.17 -18.73 -15.89
CA GLU A 3 -39.70 -19.98 -15.27
C GLU A 3 -40.37 -21.24 -15.88
N ASP A 4 -41.64 -21.16 -16.26
CA ASP A 4 -42.36 -22.27 -16.90
C ASP A 4 -41.81 -22.58 -18.31
N HIS A 5 -41.40 -21.55 -19.06
CA HIS A 5 -40.75 -21.74 -20.37
C HIS A 5 -39.33 -22.29 -20.22
N ILE A 6 -38.61 -21.88 -19.17
CA ILE A 6 -37.27 -22.42 -18.85
C ILE A 6 -37.37 -23.89 -18.44
N MET A 7 -38.37 -24.24 -17.63
CA MET A 7 -38.61 -25.63 -17.20
C MET A 7 -38.99 -26.52 -18.38
N LYS A 8 -39.84 -26.04 -19.30
CA LYS A 8 -40.16 -26.77 -20.53
C LYS A 8 -38.92 -27.00 -21.42
N LEU A 9 -38.04 -26.00 -21.53
CA LEU A 9 -36.77 -26.12 -22.26
C LEU A 9 -35.82 -27.12 -21.58
N LEU A 10 -35.82 -27.19 -20.25
CA LEU A 10 -34.98 -28.11 -19.48
C LEU A 10 -35.44 -29.58 -19.63
N TYR A 11 -36.73 -29.81 -19.79
CA TYR A 11 -37.32 -31.15 -19.93
C TYR A 11 -37.58 -31.56 -21.39
N ASP A 12 -37.07 -30.79 -22.37
CA ASP A 12 -37.28 -31.00 -23.81
C ASP A 12 -38.76 -31.21 -24.19
N VAL A 13 -39.67 -30.53 -23.48
CA VAL A 13 -41.11 -30.58 -23.74
C VAL A 13 -41.52 -29.33 -24.51
N ASP A 14 -42.15 -29.52 -25.67
CA ASP A 14 -42.66 -28.44 -26.54
C ASP A 14 -41.60 -27.42 -26.99
N THR A 15 -40.43 -27.90 -27.42
CA THR A 15 -39.29 -27.05 -27.84
C THR A 15 -39.63 -26.12 -29.01
N ASN A 16 -40.48 -26.55 -29.95
CA ASN A 16 -40.86 -25.76 -31.14
C ASN A 16 -41.58 -24.44 -30.79
N GLU A 17 -42.47 -24.45 -29.79
CA GLU A 17 -43.21 -23.24 -29.38
C GLU A 17 -42.26 -22.23 -28.71
N ILE A 18 -41.30 -22.74 -27.94
CA ILE A 18 -40.30 -21.95 -27.24
C ILE A 18 -39.30 -21.36 -28.24
N ASP A 19 -38.88 -22.10 -29.26
CA ASP A 19 -37.98 -21.61 -30.30
C ASP A 19 -38.58 -20.44 -31.08
N HIS A 20 -39.87 -20.53 -31.46
CA HIS A 20 -40.57 -19.42 -32.09
C HIS A 20 -40.67 -18.19 -31.18
N LEU A 21 -40.89 -18.41 -29.88
CA LEU A 21 -40.91 -17.33 -28.88
C LEU A 21 -39.53 -16.68 -28.73
N ILE A 22 -38.47 -17.48 -28.68
CA ILE A 22 -37.07 -17.03 -28.63
C ILE A 22 -36.73 -16.20 -29.87
N GLU A 23 -37.11 -16.65 -31.08
CA GLU A 23 -36.86 -15.90 -32.31
C GLU A 23 -37.56 -14.54 -32.33
N ARG A 24 -38.80 -14.49 -31.82
CA ARG A 24 -39.53 -13.23 -31.67
C ARG A 24 -38.83 -12.29 -30.70
N TYR A 25 -38.44 -12.78 -29.51
CA TYR A 25 -37.70 -11.99 -28.53
C TYR A 25 -36.33 -11.56 -29.04
N LYS A 26 -35.63 -12.40 -29.82
CA LYS A 26 -34.36 -12.03 -30.46
C LYS A 26 -34.54 -10.85 -31.41
N ARG A 27 -35.58 -10.86 -32.25
CA ARG A 27 -35.88 -9.75 -33.17
C ARG A 27 -36.28 -8.47 -32.44
N GLU A 28 -37.15 -8.57 -31.44
CA GLU A 28 -37.61 -7.41 -30.65
C GLU A 28 -36.46 -6.79 -29.83
N ASN A 29 -35.57 -7.61 -29.27
CA ASN A 29 -34.46 -7.15 -28.43
C ASN A 29 -33.18 -6.79 -29.21
N GLN A 30 -33.08 -7.12 -30.49
CA GLN A 30 -31.86 -6.88 -31.29
C GLN A 30 -31.40 -5.42 -31.22
N ALA A 31 -32.33 -4.47 -31.32
CA ALA A 31 -32.04 -3.04 -31.23
C ALA A 31 -31.59 -2.60 -29.83
N SER A 32 -32.12 -3.23 -28.78
CA SER A 32 -31.72 -2.97 -27.39
C SER A 32 -30.31 -3.52 -27.11
N ILE A 33 -30.03 -4.74 -27.57
CA ILE A 33 -28.72 -5.39 -27.45
C ILE A 33 -27.65 -4.57 -28.18
N SER A 34 -27.91 -4.13 -29.41
CA SER A 34 -26.94 -3.32 -30.17
C SER A 34 -26.66 -1.97 -29.51
N LYS A 35 -27.69 -1.32 -28.95
CA LYS A 35 -27.55 -0.08 -28.17
C LYS A 35 -26.72 -0.29 -26.92
N ASN A 36 -26.98 -1.35 -26.15
CA ASN A 36 -26.24 -1.67 -24.93
C ASN A 36 -24.78 -2.02 -25.24
N ARG A 37 -24.53 -2.81 -26.29
CA ARG A 37 -23.18 -3.12 -26.74
C ARG A 37 -22.39 -1.87 -27.14
N THR A 38 -23.03 -0.95 -27.84
CA THR A 38 -22.41 0.33 -28.22
C THR A 38 -22.12 1.19 -26.98
N LYS A 39 -23.02 1.19 -26.00
CA LYS A 39 -22.82 1.89 -24.72
C LYS A 39 -21.62 1.31 -23.97
N GLN A 40 -21.55 -0.01 -23.82
CA GLN A 40 -20.44 -0.71 -23.18
C GLN A 40 -19.11 -0.37 -23.85
N GLN A 41 -19.02 -0.45 -25.18
CA GLN A 41 -17.80 -0.07 -25.92
C GLN A 41 -17.35 1.38 -25.67
N ARG A 42 -18.29 2.31 -25.46
CA ARG A 42 -17.97 3.71 -25.13
C ARG A 42 -17.48 3.83 -23.70
N GLU A 43 -18.10 3.12 -22.76
CA GLU A 43 -17.71 3.08 -21.35
C GLU A 43 -16.31 2.48 -21.21
N ASP A 44 -16.02 1.35 -21.86
CA ASP A 44 -14.71 0.70 -21.86
C ASP A 44 -13.63 1.65 -22.41
N LYS A 45 -13.92 2.33 -23.53
CA LYS A 45 -13.00 3.31 -24.11
C LYS A 45 -12.74 4.48 -23.16
N LEU A 46 -13.79 4.97 -22.48
CA LEU A 46 -13.66 6.06 -21.54
C LEU A 46 -12.83 5.65 -20.32
N GLN A 47 -13.07 4.45 -19.77
CA GLN A 47 -12.29 3.92 -18.66
C GLN A 47 -10.81 3.81 -19.00
N ARG A 48 -10.48 3.28 -20.19
CA ARG A 48 -9.08 3.23 -20.66
C ARG A 48 -8.44 4.61 -20.72
N ILE A 49 -9.13 5.60 -21.29
CA ILE A 49 -8.62 6.97 -21.36
C ILE A 49 -8.40 7.57 -19.96
N ILE A 50 -9.30 7.32 -19.01
CA ILE A 50 -9.17 7.82 -17.63
C ILE A 50 -7.96 7.17 -16.95
N SER A 51 -7.82 5.85 -17.08
CA SER A 51 -6.69 5.09 -16.52
C SER A 51 -5.35 5.56 -17.10
N ASP A 52 -5.27 5.74 -18.42
CA ASP A 52 -4.08 6.26 -19.10
C ASP A 52 -3.74 7.68 -18.63
N GLN A 53 -4.74 8.54 -18.45
CA GLN A 53 -4.51 9.89 -17.94
C GLN A 53 -4.02 9.91 -16.49
N GLU A 54 -4.52 8.99 -15.66
CA GLU A 54 -4.10 8.86 -14.28
C GLU A 54 -2.66 8.34 -14.17
N SER A 55 -2.30 7.33 -14.97
CA SER A 55 -0.94 6.80 -15.02
C SER A 55 0.06 7.86 -15.48
N ILE A 56 -0.27 8.64 -16.52
CA ILE A 56 0.56 9.76 -16.99
C ILE A 56 0.71 10.83 -15.90
N LYS A 57 -0.37 11.21 -15.22
CA LYS A 57 -0.29 12.20 -14.13
C LYS A 57 0.59 11.71 -12.98
N ARG A 58 0.47 10.44 -12.60
CA ARG A 58 1.29 9.83 -11.56
C ARG A 58 2.77 9.83 -11.96
N GLN A 59 3.06 9.50 -13.21
CA GLN A 59 4.43 9.57 -13.73
C GLN A 59 4.98 11.00 -13.72
N GLN A 60 4.21 11.98 -14.20
CA GLN A 60 4.60 13.38 -14.19
C GLN A 60 4.88 13.90 -12.78
N GLN A 61 4.03 13.58 -11.80
CA GLN A 61 4.26 13.94 -10.41
C GLN A 61 5.54 13.34 -9.85
N ARG A 62 5.84 12.08 -10.21
CA ARG A 62 7.08 11.41 -9.79
C ARG A 62 8.31 12.08 -10.42
N GLU A 63 8.26 12.39 -11.71
CA GLU A 63 9.34 13.08 -12.42
C GLU A 63 9.57 14.49 -11.87
N GLU A 64 8.50 15.25 -11.61
CA GLU A 64 8.57 16.56 -10.98
C GLU A 64 9.18 16.50 -9.58
N TYR A 65 8.81 15.50 -8.78
CA TYR A 65 9.38 15.29 -7.45
C TYR A 65 10.88 14.97 -7.52
N LEU A 66 11.29 14.07 -8.42
CA LEU A 66 12.71 13.74 -8.61
C LEU A 66 13.51 14.96 -9.04
N LYS A 67 12.97 15.74 -9.99
CA LYS A 67 13.59 16.98 -10.44
C LYS A 67 13.76 17.99 -9.30
N GLN A 68 12.74 18.18 -8.47
CA GLN A 68 12.83 19.06 -7.30
C GLN A 68 13.92 18.60 -6.32
N LEU A 69 14.08 17.30 -6.13
CA LEU A 69 15.11 16.73 -5.26
C LEU A 69 16.53 16.96 -5.81
N GLU A 70 16.70 16.80 -7.13
CA GLU A 70 17.95 17.11 -7.82
C GLU A 70 18.30 18.61 -7.76
N ASP A 71 17.32 19.47 -8.03
CA ASP A 71 17.48 20.92 -7.96
C ASP A 71 17.84 21.35 -6.52
N GLU A 72 17.20 20.78 -5.49
CA GLU A 72 17.56 21.05 -4.09
C GLU A 72 18.98 20.59 -3.75
N LYS A 73 19.42 19.43 -4.25
CA LYS A 73 20.82 18.97 -4.10
C LYS A 73 21.79 19.95 -4.75
N ARG A 74 21.51 20.38 -5.99
CA ARG A 74 22.34 21.31 -6.74
C ARG A 74 22.42 22.67 -6.04
N GLU A 75 21.31 23.19 -5.54
CA GLU A 75 21.29 24.45 -4.77
C GLU A 75 22.10 24.33 -3.48
N LYS A 76 22.00 23.20 -2.75
CA LYS A 76 22.81 22.95 -1.55
C LYS A 76 24.31 22.92 -1.87
N GLU A 77 24.70 22.27 -2.96
CA GLU A 77 26.10 22.21 -3.40
C GLU A 77 26.61 23.59 -3.83
N GLN A 78 25.82 24.33 -4.60
CA GLN A 78 26.16 25.71 -5.00
C GLN A 78 26.27 26.64 -3.79
N ALA A 79 25.39 26.51 -2.79
CA ALA A 79 25.47 27.28 -1.56
C ALA A 79 26.74 26.96 -0.75
N LYS A 80 27.13 25.67 -0.68
CA LYS A 80 28.39 25.24 -0.05
C LYS A 80 29.59 25.84 -0.79
N ASN A 81 29.64 25.71 -2.11
CA ASN A 81 30.74 26.22 -2.92
C ASN A 81 30.83 27.76 -2.84
N SER A 82 29.69 28.45 -2.84
CA SER A 82 29.64 29.90 -2.65
C SER A 82 30.17 30.32 -1.28
N LEU A 83 29.81 29.59 -0.21
CA LEU A 83 30.33 29.85 1.14
C LEU A 83 31.84 29.61 1.20
N ILE A 84 32.34 28.51 0.63
CA ILE A 84 33.77 28.20 0.59
C ILE A 84 34.54 29.29 -0.16
N ASN A 85 34.05 29.71 -1.33
CA ASN A 85 34.71 30.75 -2.11
C ASN A 85 34.71 32.10 -1.38
N GLU A 86 33.61 32.45 -0.71
CA GLU A 86 33.54 33.69 0.09
C GLU A 86 34.49 33.63 1.29
N LEU A 87 34.59 32.49 1.98
CA LEU A 87 35.56 32.31 3.06
C LEU A 87 37.01 32.34 2.56
N ALA A 88 37.27 31.89 1.33
CA ALA A 88 38.62 31.84 0.76
C ALA A 88 39.11 33.18 0.19
N THR A 89 38.19 34.05 -0.25
CA THR A 89 38.54 35.31 -0.95
C THR A 89 38.24 36.58 -0.15
N SER A 90 37.48 36.48 0.94
CA SER A 90 37.07 37.63 1.76
C SER A 90 37.95 37.76 3.00
N ASP A 91 38.47 38.97 3.24
CA ASP A 91 39.21 39.31 4.47
C ASP A 91 38.29 39.60 5.68
N LYS A 92 36.98 39.37 5.55
CA LYS A 92 36.00 39.57 6.64
C LYS A 92 36.05 38.42 7.64
N ASP A 93 35.65 38.69 8.89
CA ASP A 93 35.56 37.67 9.93
C ASP A 93 34.61 36.53 9.47
N ALA A 94 35.12 35.29 9.51
CA ALA A 94 34.41 34.09 9.08
C ALA A 94 33.07 33.92 9.81
N LYS A 95 32.98 34.39 11.06
CA LYS A 95 31.74 34.34 11.86
C LYS A 95 30.61 35.16 11.25
N ASP A 96 30.93 36.29 10.64
CA ASP A 96 29.92 37.17 10.05
C ASP A 96 29.49 36.68 8.67
N ILE A 97 30.40 36.10 7.88
CA ILE A 97 30.09 35.45 6.60
C ILE A 97 29.14 34.25 6.80
N VAL A 98 29.38 33.41 7.81
CA VAL A 98 28.51 32.26 8.10
C VAL A 98 27.12 32.72 8.56
N LYS A 99 27.03 33.77 9.38
CA LYS A 99 25.75 34.31 9.84
C LYS A 99 24.90 34.84 8.69
N THR A 100 25.48 35.63 7.77
CA THR A 100 24.74 36.18 6.63
C THR A 100 24.23 35.08 5.72
N LYS A 101 25.05 34.07 5.42
CA LYS A 101 24.65 32.91 4.62
C LYS A 101 23.59 32.03 5.29
N MET A 102 23.66 31.83 6.61
CA MET A 102 22.61 31.12 7.36
C MET A 102 21.25 31.82 7.28
N VAL A 103 21.23 33.16 7.35
CA VAL A 103 19.98 33.92 7.23
C VAL A 103 19.40 33.78 5.81
N GLN A 104 20.24 33.81 4.78
CA GLN A 104 19.83 33.61 3.39
C GLN A 104 19.26 32.20 3.15
N LEU A 105 19.93 31.15 3.66
CA LEU A 105 19.48 29.76 3.57
C LEU A 105 18.17 29.49 4.32
N LYS A 106 17.99 30.10 5.50
CA LYS A 106 16.72 29.99 6.24
C LYS A 106 15.57 30.64 5.45
N LYS A 107 15.81 31.80 4.82
CA LYS A 107 14.80 32.50 4.03
C LYS A 107 14.39 31.70 2.77
N SER A 108 15.34 31.07 2.07
CA SER A 108 15.00 30.20 0.92
C SER A 108 14.25 28.94 1.35
N SER A 109 14.62 28.32 2.48
CA SER A 109 13.95 27.11 2.99
C SER A 109 12.47 27.33 3.34
N LEU A 110 12.10 28.53 3.81
CA LEU A 110 10.72 28.88 4.16
C LEU A 110 9.86 29.12 2.92
N SER A 111 10.45 29.65 1.85
CA SER A 111 9.76 29.89 0.57
C SER A 111 9.46 28.58 -0.17
N ASN A 112 10.35 27.58 -0.12
CA ASN A 112 10.10 26.29 -0.76
C ASN A 112 9.10 25.43 0.03
N ARG A 113 8.96 25.67 1.34
CA ARG A 113 7.99 24.97 2.20
C ARG A 113 6.53 25.27 1.85
N SER A 114 6.22 26.45 1.30
CA SER A 114 4.84 26.80 0.90
C SER A 114 4.42 26.16 -0.43
N ALA A 115 5.37 25.88 -1.34
CA ALA A 115 5.12 25.11 -2.55
C ALA A 115 4.93 23.61 -2.25
N SER A 116 5.72 23.06 -1.32
CA SER A 116 5.62 21.65 -0.87
C SER A 116 4.34 21.37 -0.04
N ARG A 117 3.77 22.37 0.65
CA ARG A 117 2.56 22.20 1.47
C ARG A 117 1.25 22.03 0.67
N LYS A 118 1.30 22.14 -0.66
CA LYS A 118 0.19 21.75 -1.55
C LYS A 118 0.14 20.25 -1.82
N VAL A 119 1.08 19.48 -1.31
CA VAL A 119 0.86 18.06 -1.03
C VAL A 119 0.12 18.02 0.32
N GLN A 120 -1.19 18.30 0.28
CA GLN A 120 -2.05 17.80 1.34
C GLN A 120 -1.85 16.29 1.33
N LEU A 121 -1.25 15.77 2.40
CA LEU A 121 -1.21 14.35 2.65
C LEU A 121 -2.66 13.91 2.77
N ASP A 122 -3.24 13.47 1.66
CA ASP A 122 -4.48 12.71 1.68
C ASP A 122 -4.17 11.46 2.47
N ILE A 123 -4.60 11.47 3.73
CA ILE A 123 -4.55 10.33 4.64
C ILE A 123 -5.27 9.13 3.98
N GLU A 124 -6.24 9.37 3.08
CA GLU A 124 -6.85 8.37 2.20
C GLU A 124 -5.87 7.74 1.18
N SER A 125 -4.88 8.47 0.65
CA SER A 125 -3.80 7.89 -0.20
C SER A 125 -2.74 7.15 0.62
N LEU A 126 -2.59 7.51 1.91
CA LEU A 126 -1.65 6.86 2.84
C LEU A 126 -2.26 5.59 3.48
N LEU A 127 -3.59 5.57 3.66
CA LEU A 127 -4.37 4.40 4.10
C LEU A 127 -4.92 3.55 2.95
N GLY A 128 -4.91 4.06 1.72
CA GLY A 128 -5.41 3.37 0.53
C GLY A 128 -4.56 2.19 0.04
N ASN A 129 -3.44 1.88 0.72
CA ASN A 129 -2.57 0.74 0.42
C ASN A 129 -2.22 -0.06 1.69
N ILE A 130 -3.21 -0.29 2.56
CA ILE A 130 -3.25 -1.54 3.35
C ILE A 130 -4.18 -2.47 2.56
N ASP A 131 -3.75 -2.79 1.35
CA ASP A 131 -4.25 -3.94 0.61
C ASP A 131 -3.45 -5.13 1.12
N ASP A 132 -4.16 -6.16 1.58
CA ASP A 132 -3.59 -7.44 2.01
C ASP A 132 -2.93 -8.11 0.80
N GLY A 133 -1.70 -7.71 0.48
CA GLY A 133 -0.61 -8.53 -0.05
C GLY A 133 -0.92 -9.66 -1.04
N PHE A 134 -1.92 -9.53 -1.90
CA PHE A 134 -2.07 -10.29 -3.14
C PHE A 134 -1.83 -9.28 -4.26
N GLY A 135 -0.55 -9.00 -4.49
CA GLY A 135 -0.11 -8.28 -5.68
C GLY A 135 -0.56 -9.07 -6.91
N ASP A 136 -1.65 -8.61 -7.50
CA ASP A 136 -1.99 -8.87 -8.90
C ASP A 136 -0.95 -8.09 -9.71
N ASP A 137 0.24 -8.70 -9.81
CA ASP A 137 1.26 -8.33 -10.78
C ASP A 137 0.55 -8.37 -12.13
N ASP A 138 0.67 -7.30 -12.93
CA ASP A 138 0.10 -7.15 -14.27
C ASP A 138 0.47 -8.37 -15.15
N MET A 139 -0.30 -9.45 -15.03
CA MET A 139 -0.29 -10.57 -15.94
C MET A 139 -0.94 -10.07 -17.22
N ASP A 140 -0.09 -9.60 -18.11
CA ASP A 140 -0.36 -9.58 -19.53
C ASP A 140 -0.87 -10.98 -19.92
N GLU A 141 -2.18 -11.09 -20.11
CA GLU A 141 -2.89 -12.32 -20.49
C GLU A 141 -2.53 -12.78 -21.91
N SER A 142 -1.46 -12.24 -22.51
CA SER A 142 -0.88 -12.76 -23.74
C SER A 142 -0.08 -14.04 -23.44
N GLU A 143 -0.79 -15.17 -23.55
CA GLU A 143 -0.24 -16.50 -23.74
C GLU A 143 0.93 -16.83 -22.80
N VAL A 144 0.61 -17.07 -21.52
CA VAL A 144 1.51 -17.86 -20.66
C VAL A 144 1.66 -19.22 -21.35
N ASP A 145 2.75 -19.40 -22.08
CA ASP A 145 3.16 -20.66 -22.67
C ASP A 145 3.28 -21.65 -21.50
N ASN A 146 2.26 -22.51 -21.38
CA ASN A 146 2.17 -23.54 -20.35
C ASN A 146 3.13 -24.68 -20.71
N GLY A 147 4.42 -24.36 -20.84
CA GLY A 147 5.48 -25.34 -20.87
C GLY A 147 5.45 -26.16 -19.57
N PRO A 148 5.98 -27.40 -19.59
CA PRO A 148 6.15 -28.18 -18.38
C PRO A 148 6.94 -27.36 -17.36
N PHE A 149 6.37 -27.15 -16.17
CA PHE A 149 7.05 -26.47 -15.07
C PHE A 149 8.41 -27.13 -14.80
N ASP A 150 9.50 -26.40 -15.06
CA ASP A 150 10.86 -26.83 -14.73
C ASP A 150 11.24 -26.27 -13.34
N PRO A 151 11.39 -27.13 -12.31
CA PRO A 151 11.79 -26.68 -10.97
C PRO A 151 13.20 -26.10 -10.90
N SER A 152 14.01 -26.25 -11.95
CA SER A 152 15.39 -25.77 -12.01
C SER A 152 15.55 -24.40 -12.68
N GLU A 153 14.55 -23.95 -13.43
CA GLU A 153 14.53 -22.60 -14.00
C GLU A 153 13.94 -21.61 -13.00
N SER A 154 14.74 -20.64 -12.58
CA SER A 154 14.26 -19.51 -11.79
C SER A 154 13.48 -18.56 -12.71
N PRO A 155 12.22 -18.21 -12.39
CA PRO A 155 11.46 -17.21 -13.15
C PRO A 155 12.07 -15.80 -13.04
N TYR A 156 13.00 -15.61 -12.10
CA TYR A 156 13.70 -14.35 -11.92
C TYR A 156 14.97 -14.28 -12.76
N LYS A 157 15.12 -13.17 -13.50
CA LYS A 157 16.36 -12.81 -14.19
C LYS A 157 17.50 -12.69 -13.18
N ALA A 158 18.65 -13.29 -13.48
CA ALA A 158 19.85 -13.17 -12.66
C ALA A 158 20.20 -11.69 -12.48
N MET A 159 19.97 -11.16 -11.28
CA MET A 159 20.40 -9.82 -10.91
C MET A 159 21.82 -9.90 -10.37
N GLU A 160 22.74 -9.17 -10.98
CA GLU A 160 24.05 -8.90 -10.39
C GLU A 160 23.81 -8.06 -9.13
N THR A 161 23.89 -8.69 -7.97
CA THR A 161 23.75 -8.01 -6.68
C THR A 161 25.08 -8.00 -5.96
N GLU A 162 25.52 -6.82 -5.56
CA GLU A 162 26.66 -6.67 -4.66
C GLU A 162 26.21 -7.04 -3.24
N LEU A 163 26.78 -8.11 -2.70
CA LEU A 163 26.51 -8.54 -1.33
C LEU A 163 27.03 -7.47 -0.37
N ARG A 164 26.13 -6.81 0.35
CA ARG A 164 26.52 -5.85 1.39
C ARG A 164 27.05 -6.60 2.60
N ASP A 165 28.18 -6.14 3.16
CA ASP A 165 28.78 -6.69 4.38
C ASP A 165 27.84 -6.63 5.61
N LYS A 166 26.85 -5.72 5.59
CA LYS A 166 25.85 -5.55 6.65
C LYS A 166 24.48 -5.35 6.03
N TYR A 167 23.53 -6.16 6.47
CA TYR A 167 22.13 -6.04 6.13
C TYR A 167 21.39 -5.35 7.29
N ASP A 168 20.96 -4.11 7.06
CA ASP A 168 20.07 -3.40 7.97
C ASP A 168 18.63 -3.70 7.56
N ASP A 169 17.96 -4.59 8.29
CA ASP A 169 16.54 -4.88 8.07
C ASP A 169 15.69 -3.62 8.38
N PRO A 170 14.88 -3.13 7.42
CA PRO A 170 13.97 -2.02 7.66
C PRO A 170 12.83 -2.38 8.62
N ASN A 171 12.58 -3.67 8.90
CA ASN A 171 11.50 -4.09 9.78
C ASN A 171 11.77 -3.67 11.23
N PRO A 172 10.93 -2.80 11.82
CA PRO A 172 11.12 -2.31 13.19
C PRO A 172 10.96 -3.42 14.25
N ALA A 173 10.32 -4.54 13.91
CA ALA A 173 10.11 -5.67 14.83
C ALA A 173 11.44 -6.31 15.26
N PHE A 174 12.47 -6.30 14.41
CA PHE A 174 13.77 -6.89 14.72
C PHE A 174 14.73 -5.90 15.41
N ARG A 175 14.37 -4.62 15.49
CA ARG A 175 15.19 -3.58 16.15
C ARG A 175 15.04 -3.57 17.66
N GLN A 176 13.91 -4.08 18.17
CA GLN A 176 13.65 -4.15 19.60
C GLN A 176 13.89 -5.60 20.06
N GLY A 177 15.04 -5.84 20.70
CA GLY A 177 15.42 -7.16 21.22
C GLY A 177 14.49 -7.74 22.30
N THR A 178 13.41 -7.04 22.64
CA THR A 178 12.35 -7.49 23.54
C THR A 178 11.03 -7.49 22.79
N LEU A 179 10.60 -8.66 22.33
CA LEU A 179 9.25 -8.85 21.82
C LEU A 179 8.26 -8.62 22.98
N THR A 180 7.52 -7.52 22.92
CA THR A 180 6.42 -7.22 23.83
C THR A 180 5.13 -7.81 23.25
N ALA A 181 4.62 -8.88 23.87
CA ALA A 181 3.27 -9.35 23.57
C ALA A 181 2.29 -8.53 24.42
N ALA A 182 1.30 -7.90 23.78
CA ALA A 182 0.23 -7.13 24.45
C ALA A 182 0.73 -6.05 25.45
N GLY A 183 1.90 -5.45 25.20
CA GLY A 183 2.46 -4.37 26.02
C GLY A 183 3.14 -4.82 27.32
N VAL A 184 3.32 -6.12 27.55
CA VAL A 184 3.99 -6.66 28.75
C VAL A 184 5.23 -7.46 28.33
N THR A 185 6.36 -7.24 29.01
CA THR A 185 7.56 -8.07 28.83
C THR A 185 7.43 -9.38 29.60
N ARG A 186 8.11 -10.43 29.15
CA ARG A 186 8.11 -11.75 29.81
C ARG A 186 8.44 -11.65 31.31
N GLU A 187 9.41 -10.82 31.66
CA GLU A 187 9.84 -10.61 33.05
C GLU A 187 8.74 -9.95 33.91
N MET A 188 8.03 -8.95 33.37
CA MET A 188 6.91 -8.31 34.08
C MET A 188 5.75 -9.29 34.30
N HIS A 189 5.42 -10.10 33.29
CA HIS A 189 4.36 -11.10 33.43
C HIS A 189 4.69 -12.14 34.51
N GLN A 190 5.93 -12.65 34.53
CA GLN A 190 6.39 -13.59 35.55
C GLN A 190 6.30 -12.99 36.96
N ARG A 191 6.68 -11.72 37.11
CA ARG A 191 6.59 -11.03 38.40
C ARG A 191 5.15 -10.90 38.90
N TYR A 192 4.21 -10.50 38.04
CA TYR A 192 2.80 -10.38 38.42
C TYR A 192 2.18 -11.73 38.83
N MET A 193 2.56 -12.81 38.15
CA MET A 193 2.11 -14.16 38.51
C MET A 193 2.58 -14.57 39.91
N ILE A 194 3.83 -14.27 40.26
CA ILE A 194 4.38 -14.57 41.58
C ILE A 194 3.73 -13.69 42.66
N GLU A 195 3.59 -12.38 42.41
CA GLU A 195 2.93 -11.46 43.34
C GLU A 195 1.46 -11.85 43.57
N GLY A 196 0.72 -12.23 42.53
CA GLY A 196 -0.66 -12.70 42.65
C GLY A 196 -0.79 -14.03 43.41
N ALA A 197 0.14 -14.97 43.21
CA ALA A 197 0.17 -16.23 43.94
C ALA A 197 0.47 -16.02 45.44
N MET A 198 1.35 -15.07 45.77
CA MET A 198 1.74 -14.78 47.17
C MET A 198 0.72 -13.92 47.91
N ALA A 199 -0.02 -13.05 47.20
CA ALA A 199 -1.04 -12.18 47.78
C ALA A 199 -2.45 -12.78 47.75
N GLY A 200 -2.63 -13.97 47.16
CA GLY A 200 -3.92 -14.65 47.08
C GLY A 200 -4.49 -15.03 48.46
N LEU A 201 -5.82 -15.01 48.57
CA LEU A 201 -6.55 -15.47 49.76
C LEU A 201 -6.38 -16.99 49.91
N PHE A 202 -5.48 -17.42 50.79
CA PHE A 202 -5.41 -18.82 51.21
C PHE A 202 -6.62 -19.12 52.10
N VAL A 203 -7.59 -19.85 51.57
CA VAL A 203 -8.73 -20.38 52.34
C VAL A 203 -8.31 -21.74 52.90
N PRO A 204 -8.02 -21.87 54.20
CA PRO A 204 -7.71 -23.17 54.78
C PRO A 204 -8.95 -24.08 54.74
N PRO A 205 -8.79 -25.41 54.64
CA PRO A 205 -9.91 -26.34 54.65
C PRO A 205 -10.64 -26.27 56.00
N ALA A 206 -11.98 -26.33 55.96
CA ALA A 206 -12.82 -26.25 57.15
C ALA A 206 -12.47 -27.36 58.14
N THR A 207 -12.07 -26.98 59.35
CA THR A 207 -11.83 -27.91 60.46
C THR A 207 -13.17 -28.42 60.98
N GLU A 208 -13.38 -29.74 60.91
CA GLU A 208 -14.57 -30.43 61.39
C GLU A 208 -14.70 -30.38 62.92
N GLU A 209 -15.31 -29.35 63.51
CA GLU A 209 -15.77 -29.43 64.89
C GLU A 209 -17.05 -28.61 65.13
N HIS A 210 -18.22 -29.23 64.85
CA HIS A 210 -19.37 -29.10 65.75
C HIS A 210 -20.35 -30.26 65.56
N LYS A 211 -20.28 -31.24 66.46
CA LYS A 211 -21.31 -32.26 66.68
C LYS A 211 -22.48 -31.59 67.42
N PRO A 212 -23.74 -31.79 66.99
CA PRO A 212 -24.88 -31.21 67.69
C PRO A 212 -25.13 -31.99 68.99
N GLU A 213 -25.12 -31.31 70.13
CA GLU A 213 -25.75 -31.82 71.36
C GLU A 213 -27.23 -31.43 71.36
N GLN A 214 -28.04 -32.51 71.33
CA GLN A 214 -29.41 -32.74 71.83
C GLN A 214 -30.40 -31.56 71.91
#